data_AF-A0A3C0KH90-F1
#
_entry.id   AF-A0A3C0KH90-F1
#
_cell.length_a   1.000
_cell.length_b   1.000
_cell.length_c   1.000
_cell.angle_alpha   90.00
_cell.angle_beta   90.00
_cell.angle_gamma   90.00
#
_symmetry.space_group_name_H-M   'P 1'
#
loop_
_entity.id
_entity.type
_entity.pdbx_description
1 polymer ?
#
loop_
_entity_poly.entity_id
_entity_poly.type
_entity_poly.pdbx_seq_one_letter_code
_entity_poly.pdbx_strand_id
1 'polypeptide(L)'
;MRWDIFCRVIDNLGDTGVCWRLCADLAARGEDVRLWIDLPDDLDWMAPGALQGRWPGVQVIRWTDPLPAGLVDVLPPADVWIEAFGCDPAPECIETLARRLAAGATPPVWLNLEYMSAEAYVERCHRLPSPVMSGPLKGLTKWFFYPGFTPATGGLLREPGLPARQAAFDAGRWLSSRRLPAGDAGRHRISLFCYEPRPLRDLLAGAGT
;
A
#
# COMPACT_ATOMS: atom_id res chain seq x y z
N MET A 1 12.39 -12.93 -0.37
CA MET A 1 11.13 -13.62 -0.68
C MET A 1 10.42 -12.83 -1.77
N ARG A 2 9.40 -13.43 -2.40
CA ARG A 2 8.54 -12.76 -3.38
C ARG A 2 7.18 -12.43 -2.78
N TRP A 3 6.72 -11.21 -2.97
CA TRP A 3 5.47 -10.67 -2.44
C TRP A 3 4.55 -10.25 -3.59
N ASP A 4 3.32 -10.74 -3.59
CA ASP A 4 2.24 -10.19 -4.41
C ASP A 4 1.34 -9.32 -3.53
N ILE A 5 1.21 -8.05 -3.89
CA ILE A 5 0.34 -7.09 -3.19
C ILE A 5 -0.76 -6.67 -4.17
N PHE A 6 -2.00 -7.06 -3.89
CA PHE A 6 -3.18 -6.75 -4.69
C PHE A 6 -3.86 -5.52 -4.13
N CYS A 7 -4.09 -4.53 -4.99
CA CYS A 7 -4.70 -3.25 -4.66
C CYS A 7 -5.75 -2.90 -5.70
N ARG A 8 -7.03 -2.88 -5.30
CA ARG A 8 -8.10 -2.28 -6.10
C ARG A 8 -8.39 -0.91 -5.50
N VAL A 9 -8.21 0.14 -6.29
CA VAL A 9 -8.27 1.52 -5.78
C VAL A 9 -9.72 1.92 -5.54
N ILE A 10 -10.08 2.14 -4.27
CA ILE A 10 -11.42 2.59 -3.85
C ILE A 10 -11.32 3.96 -3.16
N ASP A 11 -10.38 4.13 -2.22
CA ASP A 11 -10.14 5.40 -1.53
C ASP A 11 -9.05 6.23 -2.21
N ASN A 12 -9.38 6.75 -3.40
CA ASN A 12 -8.56 7.69 -4.18
C ASN A 12 -7.04 7.35 -4.14
N LEU A 13 -6.23 8.29 -3.64
CA LEU A 13 -4.78 8.16 -3.54
C LEU A 13 -4.34 7.43 -2.26
N GLY A 14 -5.25 7.16 -1.34
CA GLY A 14 -4.98 6.50 -0.07
C GLY A 14 -4.51 5.06 -0.29
N ASP A 15 -5.30 4.28 -1.03
CA ASP A 15 -5.01 2.87 -1.29
C ASP A 15 -3.71 2.71 -2.08
N THR A 16 -3.59 3.45 -3.19
CA THR A 16 -2.38 3.50 -4.02
C THR A 16 -1.16 3.90 -3.20
N GLY A 17 -1.29 4.96 -2.38
CA GLY A 17 -0.19 5.48 -1.58
C GLY A 17 0.29 4.53 -0.50
N VAL A 18 -0.64 3.88 0.21
CA VAL A 18 -0.30 2.89 1.25
C VAL A 18 0.33 1.65 0.63
N CYS A 19 -0.29 1.08 -0.42
CA CYS A 19 0.24 -0.11 -1.09
C CYS A 19 1.61 0.17 -1.71
N TRP A 20 1.79 1.31 -2.38
CA TRP A 20 3.08 1.71 -2.93
C TRP A 20 4.15 1.86 -1.84
N ARG A 21 3.84 2.57 -0.75
CA ARG A 21 4.79 2.76 0.36
C ARG A 21 5.22 1.42 0.97
N LEU A 22 4.29 0.49 1.14
CA LEU A 22 4.58 -0.87 1.60
C LEU A 22 5.50 -1.60 0.60
N CYS A 23 5.20 -1.56 -0.70
CA CYS A 23 6.03 -2.18 -1.72
C CYS A 23 7.47 -1.64 -1.72
N ALA A 24 7.61 -0.31 -1.68
CA ALA A 24 8.90 0.36 -1.69
C ALA A 24 9.73 0.05 -0.43
N ASP A 25 9.11 -0.01 0.76
CA ASP A 25 9.84 -0.35 2.00
C ASP A 25 10.25 -1.82 2.02
N LEU A 26 9.41 -2.74 1.53
CA LEU A 26 9.77 -4.16 1.37
C LEU A 26 10.94 -4.34 0.39
N ALA A 27 10.88 -3.70 -0.78
CA ALA A 27 11.95 -3.77 -1.76
C ALA A 27 13.27 -3.16 -1.24
N ALA A 28 13.20 -2.06 -0.49
CA ALA A 28 14.37 -1.47 0.16
C ALA A 28 15.02 -2.39 1.21
N ARG A 29 14.28 -3.40 1.70
CA ARG A 29 14.76 -4.44 2.61
C ARG A 29 15.27 -5.70 1.88
N GLY A 30 15.25 -5.70 0.55
CA GLY A 30 15.76 -6.79 -0.29
C GLY A 30 14.71 -7.81 -0.72
N GLU A 31 13.43 -7.51 -0.53
CA GLU A 31 12.33 -8.34 -1.05
C GLU A 31 12.07 -8.08 -2.54
N ASP A 32 11.50 -9.06 -3.25
CA ASP A 32 11.02 -8.91 -4.62
C ASP A 32 9.49 -8.74 -4.60
N VAL A 33 8.99 -7.59 -5.05
CA VAL A 33 7.59 -7.20 -4.85
C VAL A 33 6.89 -6.96 -6.17
N ARG A 34 5.70 -7.54 -6.33
CA ARG A 34 4.78 -7.24 -7.43
C ARG A 34 3.55 -6.53 -6.87
N LEU A 35 3.36 -5.28 -7.29
CA LEU A 35 2.15 -4.50 -7.02
C LEU A 35 1.16 -4.71 -8.16
N TRP A 36 0.09 -5.46 -7.89
CA TRP A 36 -1.03 -5.64 -8.78
C TRP A 36 -2.06 -4.54 -8.51
N ILE A 37 -2.25 -3.61 -9.44
CA ILE A 37 -3.09 -2.43 -9.23
C ILE A 37 -3.94 -2.11 -10.46
N ASP A 38 -5.21 -1.79 -10.27
CA ASP A 38 -6.19 -1.53 -11.33
C ASP A 38 -6.06 -0.12 -11.92
N LEU A 39 -5.79 0.89 -11.09
CA LEU A 39 -5.56 2.28 -11.48
C LEU A 39 -4.12 2.74 -11.17
N PRO A 40 -3.10 2.26 -11.92
CA PRO A 40 -1.70 2.59 -11.64
C PRO A 40 -1.28 4.02 -12.00
N ASP A 41 -2.09 4.79 -12.72
CA ASP A 41 -1.64 6.03 -13.36
C ASP A 41 -1.22 7.12 -12.35
N ASP A 42 -1.75 7.08 -11.12
CA ASP A 42 -1.29 7.95 -10.05
C ASP A 42 0.19 7.74 -9.68
N LEU A 43 0.74 6.55 -9.94
CA LEU A 43 2.15 6.26 -9.71
C LEU A 43 3.07 7.05 -10.62
N ASP A 44 2.63 7.54 -11.78
CA ASP A 44 3.49 8.32 -12.67
C ASP A 44 4.02 9.60 -12.00
N TRP A 45 3.21 10.21 -11.12
CA TRP A 45 3.62 11.39 -10.36
C TRP A 45 3.96 11.08 -8.89
N MET A 46 3.33 10.08 -8.26
CA MET A 46 3.66 9.69 -6.88
C MET A 46 5.03 9.01 -6.78
N ALA A 47 5.37 8.20 -7.78
CA ALA A 47 6.59 7.42 -7.86
C ALA A 47 7.14 7.39 -9.29
N PRO A 48 7.64 8.53 -9.81
CA PRO A 48 8.09 8.62 -11.19
C PRO A 48 9.06 7.48 -11.55
N GLY A 49 8.81 6.78 -12.64
CA GLY A 49 9.60 5.61 -13.02
C GLY A 49 9.01 4.25 -12.61
N ALA A 50 8.01 4.20 -11.72
CA ALA A 50 7.46 2.95 -11.19
C ALA A 50 6.86 2.07 -12.30
N LEU A 51 6.01 2.64 -13.15
CA LEU A 51 5.40 1.92 -14.27
C LEU A 51 6.41 1.50 -15.34
N GLN A 52 7.56 2.17 -15.37
CA GLN A 52 8.66 1.88 -16.29
C GLN A 52 9.72 0.94 -15.67
N GLY A 53 9.46 0.38 -14.48
CA GLY A 53 10.37 -0.56 -13.81
C GLY A 53 11.67 0.06 -13.31
N ARG A 54 11.70 1.38 -13.09
CA ARG A 54 12.90 2.10 -12.59
C ARG A 54 13.11 1.99 -11.08
N TRP A 55 12.23 1.27 -10.40
CA TRP A 55 12.30 1.02 -8.96
C TRP A 55 12.79 -0.41 -8.71
N PRO A 56 14.06 -0.59 -8.31
CA PRO A 56 14.62 -1.92 -8.10
C PRO A 56 13.82 -2.70 -7.06
N GLY A 57 13.52 -3.97 -7.36
CA GLY A 57 12.77 -4.86 -6.48
C GLY A 57 11.25 -4.61 -6.46
N VAL A 58 10.72 -3.65 -7.23
CA VAL A 58 9.27 -3.46 -7.38
C VAL A 58 8.88 -3.56 -8.85
N GLN A 59 8.01 -4.51 -9.16
CA GLN A 59 7.32 -4.62 -10.45
C GLN A 59 5.87 -4.16 -10.28
N VAL A 60 5.42 -3.20 -11.08
CA VAL A 60 4.00 -2.83 -11.14
C VAL A 60 3.34 -3.63 -12.25
N ILE A 61 2.26 -4.33 -11.90
CA ILE A 61 1.43 -5.09 -12.83
C ILE A 61 0.07 -4.44 -12.88
N ARG A 62 -0.35 -4.03 -14.08
CA ARG A 62 -1.69 -3.49 -14.29
C ARG A 62 -2.71 -4.62 -14.16
N TRP A 63 -3.58 -4.52 -13.17
CA TRP A 63 -4.66 -5.46 -12.93
C TRP A 63 -5.87 -5.07 -13.78
N THR A 64 -6.01 -5.69 -14.95
CA THR A 64 -7.19 -5.57 -15.79
C THR A 64 -8.23 -6.64 -15.45
N ASP A 65 -9.49 -6.41 -15.82
CA ASP A 65 -10.56 -7.40 -15.69
C ASP A 65 -11.18 -7.66 -17.09
N PRO A 66 -10.88 -8.79 -17.75
CA PRO A 66 -10.02 -9.91 -17.29
C PRO A 66 -8.52 -9.59 -17.37
N LEU A 67 -7.68 -10.43 -16.75
CA LEU A 67 -6.22 -10.34 -16.89
C LEU A 67 -5.76 -10.77 -18.29
N PRO A 68 -4.62 -10.26 -18.80
CA PRO A 68 -4.08 -10.71 -20.07
C PRO A 68 -3.78 -12.22 -20.05
N ALA A 69 -4.20 -12.92 -21.10
CA ALA A 69 -4.05 -14.37 -21.20
C ALA A 69 -2.58 -14.80 -21.03
N GLY A 70 -2.35 -15.80 -20.17
CA GLY A 70 -1.03 -16.37 -19.89
C GLY A 70 -0.13 -15.53 -18.98
N LEU A 71 -0.54 -14.31 -18.58
CA LEU A 71 0.26 -13.43 -17.71
C LEU A 71 0.62 -14.13 -16.39
N VAL A 72 -0.36 -14.72 -15.71
CA VAL A 72 -0.17 -15.38 -14.42
C VAL A 72 0.61 -16.69 -14.52
N ASP A 73 0.57 -17.37 -15.67
CA ASP A 73 1.21 -18.67 -15.86
C ASP A 73 2.74 -18.54 -15.99
N VAL A 74 3.22 -17.48 -16.65
CA VAL A 74 4.67 -17.21 -16.81
C VAL A 74 5.30 -16.60 -15.56
N LEU A 75 4.47 -16.12 -14.63
CA LEU A 75 4.91 -15.44 -13.44
C LEU A 75 5.24 -16.45 -12.33
N PRO A 76 6.43 -16.38 -11.72
CA PRO A 76 6.79 -17.28 -10.64
C PRO A 76 5.86 -17.12 -9.42
N PRO A 77 5.69 -18.16 -8.59
CA PRO A 77 4.87 -18.05 -7.39
C PRO A 77 5.46 -17.04 -6.42
N ALA A 78 4.58 -16.40 -5.65
CA ALA A 78 4.96 -15.57 -4.51
C ALA A 78 4.94 -16.41 -3.23
N ASP A 79 5.79 -16.02 -2.28
CA ASP A 79 5.84 -16.59 -0.94
C ASP A 79 4.77 -15.96 -0.03
N VAL A 80 4.39 -14.71 -0.30
CA VAL A 80 3.37 -13.97 0.44
C VAL A 80 2.40 -13.28 -0.50
N TRP A 81 1.12 -13.40 -0.20
CA TRP A 81 0.01 -12.66 -0.82
C TRP A 81 -0.56 -11.67 0.18
N ILE A 82 -0.66 -10.41 -0.23
CA ILE A 82 -1.37 -9.37 0.50
C ILE A 82 -2.55 -8.94 -0.35
N GLU A 83 -3.75 -9.23 0.13
CA GLU A 83 -4.99 -8.66 -0.36
C GLU A 83 -5.23 -7.35 0.40
N ALA A 84 -5.02 -6.21 -0.25
CA ALA A 84 -5.25 -4.92 0.39
C ALA A 84 -6.74 -4.56 0.36
N PHE A 85 -7.25 -4.19 1.52
CA PHE A 85 -8.58 -3.60 1.73
C PHE A 85 -9.73 -4.48 1.22
N GLY A 86 -9.57 -5.81 1.28
CA GLY A 86 -10.58 -6.76 0.83
C GLY A 86 -10.86 -6.71 -0.68
N CYS A 87 -9.84 -6.40 -1.49
CA CYS A 87 -10.00 -6.18 -2.94
C CYS A 87 -10.32 -7.42 -3.78
N ASP A 88 -10.23 -8.62 -3.20
CA ASP A 88 -10.37 -9.93 -3.86
C ASP A 88 -9.44 -10.12 -5.09
N PRO A 89 -8.33 -10.87 -4.98
CA PRO A 89 -7.42 -11.08 -6.11
C PRO A 89 -8.11 -11.64 -7.36
N ALA A 90 -7.56 -11.30 -8.54
CA ALA A 90 -8.14 -11.69 -9.83
C ALA A 90 -8.46 -13.20 -9.91
N PRO A 91 -9.59 -13.61 -10.51
CA PRO A 91 -9.95 -15.02 -10.65
C PRO A 91 -8.84 -15.87 -11.28
N GLU A 92 -8.11 -15.34 -12.26
CA GLU A 92 -7.00 -16.03 -12.92
C GLU A 92 -5.81 -16.28 -11.98
N CYS A 93 -5.55 -15.36 -11.04
CA CYS A 93 -4.57 -15.57 -9.97
C CYS A 93 -5.01 -16.70 -9.03
N ILE A 94 -6.29 -16.67 -8.61
CA ILE A 94 -6.90 -17.68 -7.73
C ILE A 94 -6.83 -19.08 -8.36
N GLU A 95 -7.24 -19.20 -9.63
CA GLU A 95 -7.21 -20.44 -10.38
C GLU A 95 -5.79 -20.96 -10.59
N THR A 96 -4.85 -20.08 -10.92
CA THR A 96 -3.44 -20.45 -11.12
C THR A 96 -2.82 -20.94 -9.82
N LEU A 97 -3.09 -20.28 -8.69
CA LEU A 97 -2.66 -20.75 -7.38
C LEU A 97 -3.27 -22.11 -7.06
N ALA A 98 -4.57 -22.31 -7.28
CA ALA A 98 -5.24 -23.59 -7.05
C ALA A 98 -4.59 -24.73 -7.87
N ARG A 99 -4.31 -24.50 -9.16
CA ARG A 99 -3.59 -25.47 -10.01
C ARG A 99 -2.21 -25.81 -9.45
N ARG A 100 -1.45 -24.81 -8.98
CA ARG A 100 -0.11 -25.02 -8.40
C ARG A 100 -0.16 -25.81 -7.10
N LEU A 101 -1.14 -25.53 -6.23
CA LEU A 101 -1.34 -26.29 -4.99
C LEU A 101 -1.72 -27.74 -5.26
N ALA A 102 -2.60 -27.98 -6.23
CA ALA A 102 -2.96 -29.33 -6.66
C ALA A 102 -1.73 -30.11 -7.22
N ALA A 103 -0.77 -29.40 -7.79
CA ALA A 103 0.52 -29.95 -8.25
C ALA A 103 1.59 -30.05 -7.13
N GLY A 104 1.25 -29.75 -5.87
CA GLY A 104 2.13 -29.90 -4.72
C GLY A 104 2.98 -28.68 -4.34
N ALA A 105 2.68 -27.49 -4.89
CA ALA A 105 3.33 -26.26 -4.46
C ALA A 105 2.98 -25.90 -3.01
N THR A 106 3.86 -25.16 -2.34
CA THR A 106 3.60 -24.58 -1.02
C THR A 106 2.64 -23.39 -1.15
N PRO A 107 1.61 -23.28 -0.30
CA PRO A 107 0.74 -22.10 -0.30
C PRO A 107 1.47 -20.86 0.21
N PRO A 108 1.19 -19.67 -0.36
CA PRO A 108 1.73 -18.44 0.18
C PRO A 108 1.13 -18.15 1.56
N VAL A 109 1.84 -17.36 2.36
CA VAL A 109 1.20 -16.69 3.49
C VAL A 109 0.20 -15.68 2.91
N TRP A 110 -1.09 -15.85 3.21
CA TRP A 110 -2.13 -14.95 2.71
C TRP A 110 -2.56 -14.00 3.82
N LEU A 111 -2.28 -12.71 3.63
CA LEU A 111 -2.69 -11.63 4.53
C LEU A 111 -3.83 -10.82 3.90
N ASN A 112 -4.82 -10.47 4.71
CA ASN A 112 -5.78 -9.42 4.38
C ASN A 112 -5.33 -8.14 5.09
N LEU A 113 -4.79 -7.17 4.36
CA LEU A 113 -4.36 -5.89 4.90
C LEU A 113 -5.57 -4.98 5.03
N GLU A 114 -5.90 -4.60 6.26
CA GLU A 114 -7.05 -3.76 6.57
C GLU A 114 -6.66 -2.28 6.63
N TYR A 115 -7.67 -1.41 6.59
CA TYR A 115 -7.46 0.00 6.87
C TYR A 115 -6.93 0.21 8.29
N MET A 116 -6.09 1.23 8.46
CA MET A 116 -5.63 1.66 9.77
C MET A 116 -6.80 2.19 10.59
N SER A 117 -6.93 1.73 11.84
CA SER A 117 -7.90 2.29 12.78
C SER A 117 -7.32 2.37 14.20
N ALA A 118 -7.83 3.34 14.95
CA ALA A 118 -7.55 3.52 16.38
C ALA A 118 -8.63 2.89 17.28
N GLU A 119 -9.66 2.27 16.68
CA GLU A 119 -10.75 1.66 17.43
C GLU A 119 -10.28 0.40 18.15
N ALA A 120 -10.71 0.20 19.40
CA ALA A 120 -10.23 -0.88 20.25
C ALA A 120 -10.51 -2.30 19.71
N TYR A 121 -11.38 -2.48 18.72
CA TYR A 121 -11.64 -3.81 18.15
C TYR A 121 -10.47 -4.33 17.32
N VAL A 122 -9.66 -3.45 16.72
CA VAL A 122 -8.60 -3.86 15.79
C VAL A 122 -7.53 -4.71 16.46
N GLU A 123 -7.29 -4.52 17.76
CA GLU A 123 -6.38 -5.37 18.54
C GLU A 123 -6.86 -6.83 18.62
N ARG A 124 -8.17 -7.04 18.73
CA ARG A 124 -8.77 -8.37 18.81
C ARG A 124 -8.89 -9.03 17.44
N CYS A 125 -8.91 -8.23 16.37
CA CYS A 125 -9.05 -8.70 15.00
C CYS A 125 -7.70 -8.91 14.30
N HIS A 126 -6.63 -8.23 14.73
CA HIS A 126 -5.29 -8.42 14.22
C HIS A 126 -4.81 -9.87 14.45
N ARG A 127 -4.30 -10.50 13.38
CA ARG A 127 -3.87 -11.91 13.30
C ARG A 127 -4.99 -12.95 13.50
N LEU A 128 -6.26 -12.56 13.39
CA LEU A 128 -7.32 -13.55 13.34
C LEU A 128 -7.24 -14.35 12.01
N PRO A 129 -7.39 -15.68 12.07
CA PRO A 129 -7.52 -16.50 10.88
C PRO A 129 -8.90 -16.31 10.25
N SER A 130 -8.93 -16.31 8.92
CA SER A 130 -10.12 -16.28 8.08
C SER A 130 -10.02 -17.45 7.09
N PRO A 131 -10.56 -18.63 7.45
CA PRO A 131 -10.53 -19.81 6.59
C PRO A 131 -11.33 -19.56 5.30
N VAL A 132 -10.76 -19.92 4.16
CA VAL A 132 -11.45 -19.89 2.87
C VAL A 132 -12.42 -21.08 2.81
N MET A 133 -13.71 -20.79 2.86
CA MET A 133 -14.76 -21.82 3.02
C MET A 133 -15.30 -22.36 1.69
N SER A 134 -15.08 -21.67 0.58
CA SER A 134 -15.60 -22.00 -0.75
C SER A 134 -14.60 -21.65 -1.86
N GLY A 135 -14.89 -22.12 -3.07
CA GLY A 135 -14.08 -21.83 -4.26
C GLY A 135 -12.79 -22.65 -4.39
N PRO A 136 -11.95 -22.34 -5.40
CA PRO A 136 -10.77 -23.14 -5.75
C PRO A 136 -9.70 -23.25 -4.66
N LEU A 137 -9.64 -22.27 -3.75
CA LEU A 137 -8.66 -22.20 -2.66
C LEU A 137 -9.25 -22.62 -1.31
N LYS A 138 -10.36 -23.35 -1.30
CA LYS A 138 -11.00 -23.86 -0.09
C LYS A 138 -9.97 -24.60 0.79
N GLY A 139 -9.93 -24.25 2.07
CA GLY A 139 -9.00 -24.82 3.05
C GLY A 139 -7.74 -24.00 3.28
N LEU A 140 -7.42 -23.02 2.42
CA LEU A 140 -6.43 -22.00 2.77
C LEU A 140 -6.96 -21.09 3.89
N THR A 141 -6.05 -20.41 4.58
CA THR A 141 -6.37 -19.44 5.63
C THR A 141 -5.80 -18.09 5.26
N LYS A 142 -6.64 -17.06 5.17
CA LYS A 142 -6.20 -15.67 5.17
C LYS A 142 -5.99 -15.22 6.61
N TRP A 143 -5.08 -14.30 6.87
CA TRP A 143 -4.86 -13.73 8.19
C TRP A 143 -5.13 -12.23 8.15
N PHE A 144 -6.03 -11.76 9.01
CA PHE A 144 -6.31 -10.33 9.11
C PHE A 144 -5.10 -9.57 9.66
N PHE A 145 -4.67 -8.53 8.96
CA PHE A 145 -3.61 -7.64 9.39
C PHE A 145 -4.17 -6.22 9.53
N TYR A 146 -4.55 -5.85 10.75
CA TYR A 146 -4.97 -4.49 11.09
C TYR A 146 -3.80 -3.61 11.51
N PRO A 147 -3.45 -2.55 10.77
CA PRO A 147 -2.56 -1.50 11.24
C PRO A 147 -3.20 -0.70 12.38
N GLY A 148 -2.38 -0.20 13.30
CA GLY A 148 -2.88 0.56 14.45
C GLY A 148 -1.77 1.14 15.32
N PHE A 149 -2.19 1.77 16.43
CA PHE A 149 -1.31 2.60 17.26
C PHE A 149 -0.73 1.89 18.49
N THR A 150 -1.12 0.63 18.73
CA THR A 150 -0.70 -0.11 19.92
C THR A 150 0.14 -1.34 19.55
N PRO A 151 0.94 -1.88 20.48
CA PRO A 151 1.73 -3.09 20.25
C PRO A 151 0.92 -4.34 19.90
N ALA A 152 -0.40 -4.34 20.17
CA ALA A 152 -1.30 -5.45 19.85
C ALA A 152 -1.80 -5.43 18.39
N THR A 153 -1.46 -4.38 17.63
CA THR A 153 -1.83 -4.21 16.22
C THR A 153 -0.64 -4.44 15.30
N GLY A 154 -0.86 -4.33 13.98
CA GLY A 154 0.16 -4.42 12.94
C GLY A 154 1.13 -3.23 12.89
N GLY A 155 0.95 -2.23 13.76
CA GLY A 155 1.75 -1.03 13.78
C GLY A 155 1.46 -0.09 12.60
N LEU A 156 2.42 0.77 12.27
CA LEU A 156 2.32 1.77 11.22
C LEU A 156 3.51 1.66 10.26
N LEU A 157 3.29 1.95 8.99
CA LEU A 157 4.37 2.06 8.00
C LEU A 157 5.33 3.18 8.43
N ARG A 158 6.59 2.82 8.65
CA ARG A 158 7.66 3.75 9.01
C ARG A 158 9.00 3.23 8.52
N GLU A 159 9.57 3.89 7.52
CA GLU A 159 10.85 3.47 6.95
C GLU A 159 11.98 3.64 7.99
N PRO A 160 12.94 2.71 8.10
CA PRO A 160 13.96 2.74 9.15
C PRO A 160 14.78 4.04 9.19
N GLY A 161 15.07 4.62 8.02
CA GLY A 161 15.83 5.86 7.90
C GLY A 161 15.03 7.16 8.04
N LEU A 162 13.71 7.09 8.24
CA LEU A 162 12.85 8.28 8.27
C LEU A 162 13.29 9.31 9.34
N PRO A 163 13.56 8.93 10.61
CA PRO A 163 13.95 9.91 11.64
C PRO A 163 15.26 10.63 11.30
N ALA A 164 16.26 9.92 10.77
CA ALA A 164 17.53 10.50 10.39
C ALA A 164 17.38 11.48 9.21
N ARG A 165 16.57 11.11 8.19
CA ARG A 165 16.27 12.01 7.06
C ARG A 165 15.50 13.25 7.50
N GLN A 166 14.57 13.11 8.44
CA GLN A 166 13.83 14.26 9.00
C GLN A 166 14.76 15.20 9.77
N ALA A 167 15.66 14.67 10.60
CA ALA A 167 16.64 15.47 11.34
C ALA A 167 17.63 16.21 10.42
N ALA A 168 18.01 15.58 9.29
CA ALA A 168 18.90 16.18 8.30
C ALA A 168 18.18 17.07 7.26
N PHE A 169 16.85 17.23 7.34
CA PHE A 169 16.08 17.96 6.36
C PHE A 169 16.28 19.47 6.48
N ASP A 170 16.91 20.08 5.46
CA ASP A 170 17.03 21.52 5.34
C ASP A 170 15.75 22.12 4.73
N ALA A 171 14.84 22.53 5.62
CA ALA A 171 13.58 23.14 5.24
C ALA A 171 13.76 24.45 4.45
N GLY A 172 14.77 25.26 4.78
CA GLY A 172 15.01 26.54 4.12
C GLY A 172 15.38 26.33 2.65
N ARG A 173 16.34 25.45 2.40
CA ARG A 173 16.76 25.06 1.05
C ARG A 173 15.60 24.43 0.26
N TRP A 174 14.82 23.56 0.88
CA TRP A 174 13.69 22.92 0.22
C TRP A 174 12.62 23.94 -0.19
N LEU A 175 12.26 24.87 0.69
CA LEU A 175 11.31 25.96 0.39
C LEU A 175 11.79 26.82 -0.78
N SER A 176 13.06 27.26 -0.75
CA SER A 176 13.65 28.02 -1.85
C SER A 176 13.61 27.27 -3.18
N SER A 177 13.88 25.95 -3.17
CA SER A 177 13.80 25.12 -4.38
C SER A 177 12.38 25.02 -4.96
N ARG A 178 11.37 25.16 -4.11
CA ARG A 178 9.95 25.21 -4.49
C ARG A 178 9.43 26.63 -4.75
N ARG A 179 10.33 27.62 -4.75
CA ARG A 179 9.99 29.05 -4.88
C ARG A 179 9.01 29.52 -3.79
N LEU A 180 9.09 28.92 -2.61
CA LEU A 180 8.32 29.29 -1.44
C LEU A 180 9.15 30.20 -0.52
N PRO A 181 8.52 31.10 0.26
CA PRO A 181 9.23 31.97 1.20
C PRO A 181 9.98 31.18 2.28
N ALA A 182 11.32 31.24 2.24
CA ALA A 182 12.19 30.57 3.20
C ALA A 182 12.42 31.41 4.47
N GLY A 183 12.51 32.74 4.33
CA GLY A 183 12.65 33.67 5.44
C GLY A 183 11.32 34.26 5.84
N ASP A 184 10.88 33.98 7.07
CA ASP A 184 9.88 34.76 7.81
C ASP A 184 9.87 34.20 9.25
N ALA A 185 10.79 34.68 10.07
CA ALA A 185 10.79 34.37 11.50
C ALA A 185 9.50 34.95 12.10
N GLY A 186 8.61 34.07 12.58
CA GLY A 186 7.36 34.47 13.24
C GLY A 186 6.07 34.17 12.48
N ARG A 187 6.11 33.60 11.26
CA ARG A 187 4.90 33.16 10.55
C ARG A 187 4.68 31.65 10.66
N HIS A 188 3.46 31.25 10.98
CA HIS A 188 3.05 29.85 10.91
C HIS A 188 2.91 29.41 9.44
N ARG A 189 3.47 28.25 9.12
CA ARG A 189 3.29 27.61 7.81
C ARG A 189 2.29 26.48 7.95
N ILE A 190 1.30 26.45 7.05
CA ILE A 190 0.24 25.44 7.05
C ILE A 190 0.21 24.80 5.66
N SER A 191 0.26 23.47 5.61
CA SER A 191 -0.07 22.70 4.42
C SER A 191 -1.53 22.22 4.53
N LEU A 192 -2.35 22.57 3.55
CA LEU A 192 -3.74 22.12 3.48
C LEU A 192 -3.86 20.97 2.48
N PHE A 193 -4.17 19.78 2.98
CA PHE A 193 -4.50 18.61 2.17
C PHE A 193 -5.76 17.97 2.77
N CYS A 194 -6.89 18.18 2.11
CA CYS A 194 -8.19 17.71 2.53
C CYS A 194 -9.10 17.51 1.32
N TYR A 195 -10.20 16.78 1.52
CA TYR A 195 -11.37 16.82 0.63
C TYR A 195 -12.03 18.21 0.70
N GLU A 196 -13.27 18.37 0.23
CA GLU A 196 -14.00 19.64 0.25
C GLU A 196 -14.98 19.76 1.44
N PRO A 197 -14.52 19.93 2.70
CA PRO A 197 -15.43 20.02 3.83
C PRO A 197 -16.10 21.40 3.84
N ARG A 198 -17.40 21.45 4.18
CA ARG A 198 -18.16 22.70 4.29
C ARG A 198 -17.48 23.79 5.14
N PRO A 199 -16.84 23.47 6.29
CA PRO A 199 -16.20 24.47 7.15
C PRO A 199 -14.87 25.03 6.60
N LEU A 200 -14.37 24.57 5.45
CA LEU A 200 -13.06 25.01 4.95
C LEU A 200 -13.03 26.52 4.72
N ARG A 201 -14.12 27.10 4.23
CA ARG A 201 -14.21 28.55 4.01
C ARG A 201 -14.09 29.33 5.30
N ASP A 202 -14.79 28.89 6.35
CA ASP A 202 -14.78 29.56 7.65
C ASP A 202 -13.40 29.45 8.32
N LEU A 203 -12.75 28.29 8.19
CA LEU A 203 -11.38 28.08 8.65
C LEU A 203 -10.40 29.05 7.96
N LEU A 204 -10.49 29.19 6.63
CA LEU A 204 -9.62 30.08 5.86
C LEU A 204 -9.88 31.56 6.17
N ALA A 205 -11.14 31.94 6.43
CA ALA A 205 -11.47 33.30 6.85
C ALA A 205 -10.86 33.64 8.22
N GLY A 206 -10.86 32.68 9.16
CA GLY A 206 -10.24 32.86 10.49
C GLY A 206 -8.71 32.81 10.50
N ALA A 207 -8.08 32.21 9.47
CA ALA A 207 -6.62 32.15 9.35
C ALA A 207 -6.00 33.44 8.75
N GLY A 208 -6.83 34.36 8.25
CA GLY A 208 -6.43 35.61 7.61
C GLY A 208 -6.32 36.83 8.55
N THR A 209 -6.49 36.65 9.86
CA THR A 209 -6.31 37.68 10.91
C THR A 209 -5.05 37.41 11.73
#